data_AF-A0A6M1DLM1-F1
#
_entry.id   AF-A0A6M1DLM1-F1
#
_cell.length_a   1.000
_cell.length_b   1.000
_cell.length_c   1.000
_cell.angle_alpha   90.00
_cell.angle_beta   90.00
_cell.angle_gamma   90.00
#
_symmetry.space_group_name_H-M   'P 1'
#
loop_
_entity.id
_entity.type
_entity.pdbx_description
1 polymer ?
#
loop_
_entity_poly.entity_id
_entity_poly.type
_entity_poly.pdbx_seq_one_letter_code
_entity_poly.pdbx_strand_id
1 'polypeptide(L)'
;SYGNVASQSNSQQSSNPKEAALQGLQKMKALMDMGFVQGVLAPQERPDVAALRNLGFSGTDAQVIQQAAKHAMPLLVASCSASSMWVANAATVSPSADTADGRVHFTAANLNCKYHRSIEHPTTSRVLGAM
;
A
#
# COMPACT_ATOMS: atom_id res chain seq x y z
N SER A 1 -2.28 12.06 -5.82
CA SER A 1 -0.89 12.00 -6.29
C SER A 1 -0.66 12.97 -7.45
N TYR A 2 0.10 14.03 -7.25
CA TYR A 2 0.46 14.94 -8.36
C TYR A 2 1.17 14.17 -9.49
N GLY A 3 0.73 14.37 -10.73
CA GLY A 3 1.19 13.65 -11.92
C GLY A 3 0.36 12.41 -12.28
N ASN A 4 -0.55 11.95 -11.41
CA ASN A 4 -1.56 10.94 -11.74
C ASN A 4 -2.89 11.64 -12.00
N VAL A 5 -3.25 11.80 -13.28
CA VAL A 5 -4.47 12.50 -13.73
C VAL A 5 -5.73 11.88 -13.12
N ALA A 6 -5.84 10.55 -13.10
CA ALA A 6 -7.01 9.87 -12.52
C ALA A 6 -7.15 10.12 -11.01
N SER A 7 -6.02 10.16 -10.28
CA SER A 7 -6.03 10.52 -8.85
C SER A 7 -6.46 11.96 -8.61
N GLN A 8 -6.14 12.88 -9.53
CA GLN A 8 -6.51 14.30 -9.41
C GLN A 8 -7.98 14.51 -9.78
N SER A 9 -8.44 13.92 -10.89
CA SER A 9 -9.81 14.08 -11.39
C SER A 9 -10.86 13.43 -10.48
N ASN A 10 -10.48 12.39 -9.73
CA ASN A 10 -11.36 11.70 -8.78
C ASN A 10 -11.14 12.15 -7.32
N SER A 11 -10.45 13.27 -7.10
CA SER A 11 -10.23 13.80 -5.75
C SER A 11 -11.55 14.06 -5.04
N GLN A 12 -11.65 13.66 -3.77
CA GLN A 12 -12.82 13.84 -2.89
C GLN A 12 -14.11 13.14 -3.34
N GLN A 13 -14.09 12.34 -4.41
CA GLN A 13 -15.23 11.50 -4.76
C GLN A 13 -15.38 10.34 -3.75
N SER A 14 -16.63 9.97 -3.48
CA SER A 14 -16.94 8.83 -2.60
C SER A 14 -16.42 7.52 -3.19
N SER A 15 -15.67 6.76 -2.39
CA SER A 15 -15.21 5.41 -2.75
C SER A 15 -16.14 4.33 -2.21
N ASN A 16 -16.12 3.13 -2.81
CA ASN A 16 -16.74 1.92 -2.27
C ASN A 16 -15.68 0.83 -1.98
N PRO A 17 -15.09 0.78 -0.77
CA PRO A 17 -13.99 -0.14 -0.47
C PRO A 17 -14.35 -1.62 -0.64
N LYS A 18 -15.58 -2.00 -0.30
CA LYS A 18 -16.06 -3.38 -0.45
C LYS A 18 -16.12 -3.79 -1.92
N GLU A 19 -16.71 -2.94 -2.75
CA GLU A 19 -16.79 -3.18 -4.19
C GLU A 19 -15.41 -3.21 -4.85
N ALA A 20 -14.51 -2.30 -4.50
CA ALA A 20 -13.14 -2.30 -5.00
C ALA A 20 -12.40 -3.61 -4.70
N ALA A 21 -12.56 -4.14 -3.48
CA ALA A 21 -11.99 -5.43 -3.10
C ALA A 21 -12.61 -6.59 -3.90
N LEU A 22 -13.94 -6.61 -4.04
CA LEU A 22 -14.65 -7.66 -4.80
C LEU A 22 -14.28 -7.66 -6.28
N GLN A 23 -14.16 -6.49 -6.91
CA GLN A 23 -13.70 -6.37 -8.30
C GLN A 23 -12.29 -6.96 -8.48
N GLY A 24 -11.38 -6.66 -7.54
CA GLY A 24 -10.03 -7.22 -7.53
C GLY A 24 -10.00 -8.75 -7.38
N LEU A 25 -10.77 -9.28 -6.43
CA LEU A 25 -10.89 -10.72 -6.18
C LEU A 25 -11.52 -11.46 -7.35
N GLN A 26 -12.56 -10.90 -7.97
CA GLN A 26 -13.19 -11.46 -9.17
C GLN A 26 -12.18 -11.61 -10.31
N LYS A 27 -11.35 -10.58 -10.54
CA LYS A 27 -10.27 -10.64 -11.54
C LYS A 27 -9.25 -11.74 -11.20
N MET A 28 -8.82 -11.84 -9.95
CA MET A 28 -7.87 -12.88 -9.52
C MET A 28 -8.43 -14.28 -9.77
N LYS A 29 -9.68 -14.51 -9.36
CA LYS A 29 -10.37 -15.80 -9.55
C LYS A 29 -10.55 -16.15 -11.02
N ALA A 30 -10.92 -15.19 -11.86
CA ALA A 30 -11.07 -15.42 -13.30
C ALA A 30 -9.76 -15.88 -13.96
N LEU A 31 -8.61 -15.31 -13.59
CA LEU A 31 -7.30 -15.75 -14.08
C LEU A 31 -6.92 -17.14 -13.56
N MET A 32 -7.22 -17.44 -12.29
CA MET A 32 -7.04 -18.78 -11.74
C MET A 32 -7.87 -19.82 -12.49
N ASP A 33 -9.12 -19.49 -12.85
CA ASP A 33 -10.01 -20.38 -13.59
C ASP A 33 -9.56 -20.65 -15.03
N MET A 34 -8.75 -19.74 -15.59
CA MET A 34 -8.09 -19.92 -16.89
C MET A 34 -6.75 -20.68 -16.77
N GLY A 35 -6.35 -21.09 -15.57
CA GLY A 35 -5.11 -21.83 -15.32
C GLY A 35 -3.86 -20.99 -15.04
N PHE A 36 -4.00 -19.67 -14.85
CA PHE A 36 -2.88 -18.81 -14.45
C PHE A 36 -2.62 -18.90 -12.94
N VAL A 37 -1.34 -19.00 -12.55
CA VAL A 37 -0.93 -19.03 -11.14
C VAL A 37 -1.12 -17.66 -10.53
N GLN A 38 -1.84 -17.60 -9.41
CA GLN A 38 -2.20 -16.35 -8.74
C GLN A 38 -1.76 -16.34 -7.29
N GLY A 39 -1.34 -15.16 -6.82
CA GLY A 39 -1.01 -14.87 -5.44
C GLY A 39 -1.70 -13.60 -4.97
N VAL A 40 -1.76 -13.41 -3.64
CA VAL A 40 -2.38 -12.24 -3.01
C VAL A 40 -1.45 -11.67 -1.93
N LEU A 41 -1.32 -10.35 -1.91
CA LEU A 41 -0.74 -9.62 -0.77
C LEU A 41 -1.88 -8.97 0.02
N ALA A 42 -1.88 -9.18 1.33
CA ALA A 42 -2.85 -8.55 2.21
C ALA A 42 -2.69 -7.01 2.21
N PRO A 43 -3.80 -6.25 2.40
CA PRO A 43 -3.70 -4.81 2.61
C PRO A 43 -2.91 -4.49 3.88
N GLN A 44 -2.33 -3.29 3.93
CA GLN A 44 -1.59 -2.82 5.10
C GLN A 44 -2.51 -2.16 6.12
N GLU A 45 -2.05 -2.07 7.38
CA GLU A 45 -2.74 -1.35 8.46
C GLU A 45 -2.98 0.11 8.08
N ARG A 46 -4.24 0.57 8.15
CA ARG A 46 -4.64 1.95 7.92
C ARG A 46 -5.77 2.33 8.90
N PRO A 47 -5.76 3.55 9.50
CA PRO A 47 -4.74 4.59 9.41
C PRO A 47 -3.37 4.14 9.95
N ASP A 48 -2.27 4.53 9.33
CA ASP A 48 -0.93 4.26 9.84
C ASP A 48 -0.61 5.20 11.01
N VAL A 49 -0.94 4.73 12.22
CA VAL A 49 -0.75 5.51 13.46
C VAL A 49 0.74 5.67 13.79
N ALA A 50 1.57 4.68 13.45
CA ALA A 50 3.01 4.76 13.67
C ALA A 50 3.64 5.88 12.83
N ALA A 51 3.23 6.04 11.56
CA ALA A 51 3.67 7.14 10.70
C ALA A 51 3.24 8.50 11.27
N LEU A 52 2.02 8.62 11.81
CA LEU A 52 1.57 9.84 12.48
C LEU A 52 2.40 10.15 13.74
N ARG A 53 2.78 9.14 14.52
CA ARG A 53 3.66 9.33 15.69
C ARG A 53 5.03 9.88 15.28
N ASN A 54 5.59 9.37 14.18
CA ASN A 54 6.86 9.88 13.62
C ASN A 54 6.78 11.34 13.16
N LEU A 55 5.57 11.84 12.87
CA LEU A 55 5.32 13.24 12.53
C LEU A 55 5.05 14.13 13.76
N GLY A 56 5.14 13.60 14.97
CA GLY A 56 5.04 14.35 16.23
C GLY A 56 3.70 14.26 16.96
N PHE A 57 2.72 13.51 16.46
CA PHE A 57 1.48 13.24 17.18
C PHE A 57 1.71 12.22 18.31
N SER A 58 1.11 12.40 19.48
CA SER A 58 1.36 11.53 20.64
C SER A 58 0.09 11.20 21.44
N GLY A 59 0.19 10.30 22.41
CA GLY A 59 -0.94 9.79 23.20
C GLY A 59 -1.41 8.40 22.76
N THR A 60 -2.66 8.04 23.04
CA THR A 60 -3.29 6.81 22.53
C THR A 60 -3.55 6.90 21.02
N ASP A 61 -3.79 5.78 20.35
CA ASP A 61 -4.05 5.78 18.90
C ASP A 61 -5.24 6.69 18.53
N ALA A 62 -6.30 6.65 19.34
CA ALA A 62 -7.44 7.54 19.18
C ALA A 62 -7.06 9.02 19.31
N GLN A 63 -6.20 9.37 20.28
CA GLN A 63 -5.72 10.74 20.48
C GLN A 63 -4.82 11.19 19.31
N VAL A 64 -3.95 10.31 18.82
CA VAL A 64 -3.10 10.58 17.65
C VAL A 64 -3.96 10.89 16.42
N ILE A 65 -4.96 10.04 16.14
CA ILE A 65 -5.89 10.23 15.02
C ILE A 65 -6.68 11.53 15.19
N GLN A 66 -7.21 11.80 16.39
CA GLN A 66 -7.98 13.01 16.66
C GLN A 66 -7.16 14.28 16.48
N GLN A 67 -5.91 14.29 16.96
CA GLN A 67 -5.01 15.42 16.79
C GLN A 67 -4.67 15.63 15.30
N ALA A 68 -4.35 14.57 14.57
CA ALA A 68 -4.08 14.64 13.14
C ALA A 68 -5.30 15.16 12.36
N ALA A 69 -6.51 14.68 12.69
CA ALA A 69 -7.74 15.18 12.09
C ALA A 69 -7.96 16.68 12.33
N LYS A 70 -7.71 17.15 13.57
CA LYS A 70 -7.93 18.55 13.96
C LYS A 70 -6.88 19.50 13.40
N HIS A 71 -5.62 19.08 13.37
CA HIS A 71 -4.48 19.98 13.13
C HIS A 71 -3.79 19.77 11.77
N ALA A 72 -3.92 18.59 11.17
CA ALA A 72 -3.23 18.25 9.92
C ALA A 72 -4.01 17.20 9.10
N MET A 73 -5.26 17.49 8.79
CA MET A 73 -6.14 16.58 8.01
C MET A 73 -5.47 16.00 6.75
N PRO A 74 -4.68 16.75 5.95
CA PRO A 74 -3.98 16.17 4.80
C PRO A 74 -3.01 15.04 5.16
N LEU A 75 -2.35 15.10 6.31
CA LEU A 75 -1.46 14.04 6.79
C LEU A 75 -2.25 12.82 7.24
N LEU A 76 -3.38 13.01 7.94
CA LEU A 76 -4.26 11.90 8.29
C LEU A 76 -4.76 11.17 7.05
N VAL A 77 -5.30 11.90 6.07
CA VAL A 77 -5.80 11.30 4.81
C VAL A 77 -4.69 10.56 4.07
N ALA A 78 -3.47 11.10 4.04
CA ALA A 78 -2.33 10.41 3.46
C ALA A 78 -1.99 9.10 4.19
N SER A 79 -2.05 9.08 5.52
CA SER A 79 -1.86 7.87 6.35
C SER A 79 -3.00 6.86 6.27
N CYS A 80 -4.13 7.20 5.63
CA CYS A 80 -5.28 6.30 5.42
C CYS A 80 -5.32 5.66 4.03
N SER A 81 -4.36 5.97 3.14
CA SER A 81 -4.41 5.53 1.75
C SER A 81 -4.29 4.00 1.60
N ALA A 82 -5.20 3.39 0.82
CA ALA A 82 -5.13 1.99 0.39
C ALA A 82 -4.15 1.73 -0.78
N SER A 83 -3.18 2.64 -1.00
CA SER A 83 -2.28 2.61 -2.16
C SER A 83 -1.39 1.37 -2.27
N SER A 84 -1.17 0.65 -1.17
CA SER A 84 -0.47 -0.64 -1.18
C SER A 84 -1.17 -1.72 -2.00
N MET A 85 -2.44 -1.53 -2.39
CA MET A 85 -3.14 -2.44 -3.30
C MET A 85 -2.48 -2.54 -4.68
N TRP A 86 -1.74 -1.50 -5.10
CA TRP A 86 -1.00 -1.48 -6.36
C TRP A 86 0.35 -2.19 -6.20
N VAL A 87 0.28 -3.51 -6.05
CA VAL A 87 1.44 -4.38 -5.77
C VAL A 87 2.48 -4.42 -6.89
N ALA A 88 2.14 -3.94 -8.09
CA ALA A 88 3.11 -3.72 -9.17
C ALA A 88 4.23 -2.73 -8.79
N ASN A 89 4.04 -1.96 -7.72
CA ASN A 89 5.05 -1.06 -7.18
C ASN A 89 5.63 -1.56 -5.85
N ALA A 90 5.23 -2.73 -5.35
CA ALA A 90 5.65 -3.21 -4.03
C ALA A 90 7.16 -3.52 -4.00
N ALA A 91 7.66 -4.18 -5.05
CA ALA A 91 9.04 -4.62 -5.14
C ALA A 91 9.46 -4.81 -6.60
N THR A 92 10.77 -4.89 -6.80
CA THR A 92 11.37 -5.49 -8.00
C THR A 92 11.71 -6.93 -7.70
N VAL A 93 11.40 -7.83 -8.64
CA VAL A 93 11.67 -9.27 -8.54
C VAL A 93 12.79 -9.62 -9.51
N SER A 94 13.82 -10.31 -9.01
CA SER A 94 14.86 -10.93 -9.84
C SER A 94 14.66 -12.44 -9.80
N PRO A 95 14.24 -13.07 -10.92
CA PRO A 95 14.12 -14.51 -11.02
C PRO A 95 15.45 -15.21 -10.75
N SER A 96 15.40 -16.46 -10.26
CA SER A 96 16.60 -17.25 -9.97
C SER A 96 17.52 -17.42 -11.18
N ALA A 97 16.95 -17.53 -12.38
CA ALA A 97 17.69 -17.63 -13.64
C ALA A 97 18.61 -16.41 -13.92
N ASP A 98 18.31 -15.26 -13.32
CA ASP A 98 19.00 -13.99 -13.58
C ASP A 98 19.94 -13.57 -12.42
N THR A 99 20.10 -14.42 -11.40
CA THR A 99 20.78 -14.07 -10.14
C THR A 99 22.02 -14.93 -9.92
N ALA A 100 23.08 -14.34 -9.36
CA ALA A 100 24.36 -15.02 -9.20
C ALA A 100 24.34 -16.20 -8.22
N ASP A 101 23.41 -16.21 -7.25
CA ASP A 101 23.25 -17.27 -6.26
C ASP A 101 22.12 -18.26 -6.60
N GLY A 102 21.47 -18.10 -7.76
CA GLY A 102 20.38 -18.96 -8.21
C GLY A 102 19.11 -18.87 -7.36
N ARG A 103 18.90 -17.78 -6.60
CA ARG A 103 17.72 -17.58 -5.74
C ARG A 103 16.79 -16.53 -6.31
N VAL A 104 15.51 -16.56 -5.95
CA VAL A 104 14.60 -15.45 -6.26
C VAL A 104 14.85 -14.33 -5.25
N HIS A 105 15.10 -13.11 -5.74
CA HIS A 105 15.29 -11.94 -4.89
C HIS A 105 14.11 -10.97 -5.03
N PHE A 106 13.65 -10.46 -3.89
CA PHE A 106 12.64 -9.40 -3.81
C PHE A 106 13.27 -8.16 -3.17
N THR A 107 13.27 -7.04 -3.89
CA THR A 107 13.74 -5.74 -3.36
C THR A 107 12.56 -4.79 -3.23
N ALA A 108 12.13 -4.50 -1.99
CA ALA A 108 11.01 -3.60 -1.74
C ALA A 108 11.31 -2.17 -2.24
N ALA A 109 10.34 -1.55 -2.92
CA ALA A 109 10.49 -0.19 -3.43
C ALA A 109 10.21 0.83 -2.33
N ASN A 110 11.05 1.87 -2.22
CA ASN A 110 10.88 2.92 -1.20
C ASN A 110 9.70 3.87 -1.47
N LEU A 111 9.26 3.98 -2.73
CA LEU A 111 8.16 4.84 -3.19
C LEU A 111 8.25 6.30 -2.74
N ASN A 112 9.47 6.82 -2.59
CA ASN A 112 9.79 8.10 -1.96
C ASN A 112 9.08 9.31 -2.59
N CYS A 113 8.76 9.27 -3.89
CA CYS A 113 8.15 10.40 -4.59
C CYS A 113 6.76 10.82 -4.05
N LYS A 114 6.08 9.98 -3.25
CA LYS A 114 4.75 10.26 -2.70
C LYS A 114 4.67 9.79 -1.24
N TYR A 115 4.48 10.71 -0.30
CA TYR A 115 4.45 10.40 1.14
C TYR A 115 3.51 9.24 1.55
N HIS A 116 2.25 9.25 1.10
CA HIS A 116 1.29 8.18 1.40
C HIS A 116 1.71 6.79 0.90
N ARG A 117 2.69 6.74 -0.03
CA ARG A 117 3.28 5.51 -0.54
C ARG A 117 4.63 5.19 0.08
N SER A 118 5.40 6.21 0.47
CA SER A 118 6.72 6.02 1.09
C SER A 118 6.64 5.34 2.46
N ILE A 119 5.46 5.28 3.07
CA ILE A 119 5.21 4.52 4.30
C ILE A 119 4.92 3.03 4.05
N GLU A 120 4.81 2.59 2.79
CA GLU A 120 4.45 1.19 2.47
C GLU A 120 5.61 0.20 2.70
N HIS A 121 6.85 0.61 2.41
CA HIS A 121 7.98 -0.31 2.24
C HIS A 121 8.37 -1.13 3.49
N PRO A 122 8.26 -0.63 4.75
CA PRO A 122 8.61 -1.44 5.91
C PRO A 122 7.70 -2.65 6.07
N THR A 123 6.39 -2.44 5.90
CA THR A 123 5.40 -3.54 5.96
C THR A 123 5.52 -4.46 4.76
N THR A 124 5.69 -3.90 3.54
CA THR A 124 5.94 -4.70 2.33
C THR A 124 7.15 -5.62 2.49
N SER A 125 8.25 -5.13 3.06
CA SER A 125 9.46 -5.93 3.30
C SER A 125 9.18 -7.08 4.27
N ARG A 126 8.44 -6.84 5.35
CA ARG A 126 8.06 -7.88 6.32
C ARG A 126 7.15 -8.94 5.72
N VAL A 127 6.18 -8.53 4.91
CA VAL A 127 5.25 -9.46 4.26
C VAL A 127 6.00 -10.33 3.25
N LEU A 128 6.85 -9.74 2.40
CA LEU A 128 7.62 -10.50 1.41
C LEU A 128 8.64 -11.44 2.05
N GLY A 129 9.24 -11.05 3.18
CA GLY A 129 10.17 -11.92 3.93
C GLY A 129 9.49 -13.03 4.73
N ALA A 130 8.16 -12.99 4.89
CA ALA A 130 7.38 -14.00 5.60
C ALA A 130 6.69 -15.01 4.65
N MET A 131 6.83 -14.83 3.33
CA MET A 131 6.35 -15.73 2.28
C MET A 131 7.43 -16.72 1.88
#